data_AF-A0A7W7TZU7-F1
#
_entry.id   AF-A0A7W7TZU7-F1
#
_cell.length_a   1.000
_cell.length_b   1.000
_cell.length_c   1.000
_cell.angle_alpha   90.00
_cell.angle_beta   90.00
_cell.angle_gamma   90.00
#
_symmetry.space_group_name_H-M   'P 1'
#
loop_
_entity.id
_entity.type
_entity.pdbx_description
1 polymer ?
#
loop_
_entity_poly.entity_id
_entity_poly.type
_entity_poly.pdbx_seq_one_letter_code
_entity_poly.pdbx_strand_id
1 'polypeptide(L)'
;MGSKGVTDGATRQQSTWTTPSGTYTITEGFGVESGGTSMPYHVVTSDDWWVEDPESKFYNSMHGEAGADFPLTEAGERGSEHLLNYRTQYAKALVINFNRWPAVPGRGAGIFLHVNGSGATAGCVSVPRATMDRIMPWIKAGAHPRIAIG
;
A
#
# COMPACT_ATOMS: atom_id res chain seq x y z
N MET A 1 -9.46 -0.05 -8.45
CA MET A 1 -8.41 -0.56 -9.37
C MET A 1 -7.70 0.62 -10.00
N GLY A 2 -6.49 0.38 -10.48
CA GLY A 2 -5.69 1.35 -11.24
C GLY A 2 -6.43 1.88 -12.46
N SER A 3 -6.22 3.15 -12.81
CA SER A 3 -6.90 3.79 -13.94
C SER A 3 -6.58 3.18 -15.31
N LYS A 4 -5.43 2.49 -15.45
CA LYS A 4 -5.05 1.74 -16.66
C LYS A 4 -5.34 0.24 -16.58
N GLY A 5 -6.18 -0.18 -15.62
CA GLY A 5 -6.62 -1.56 -15.49
C GLY A 5 -5.58 -2.48 -14.83
N VAL A 6 -5.64 -3.77 -15.16
CA VAL A 6 -4.79 -4.82 -14.58
C VAL A 6 -3.68 -5.16 -15.58
N THR A 7 -2.44 -5.33 -15.09
CA THR A 7 -1.31 -5.80 -15.89
C THR A 7 -0.63 -6.98 -15.20
N ASP A 8 0.14 -7.76 -15.95
CA ASP A 8 0.96 -8.82 -15.37
C ASP A 8 1.88 -8.27 -14.26
N GLY A 9 1.66 -8.74 -13.03
CA GLY A 9 2.45 -8.35 -11.87
C GLY A 9 3.92 -8.77 -11.97
N ALA A 10 4.30 -9.73 -12.81
CA ALA A 10 5.70 -10.09 -13.04
C ALA A 10 6.44 -8.98 -13.81
N THR A 11 5.78 -8.29 -14.72
CA THR A 11 6.39 -7.31 -15.64
C THR A 11 5.99 -5.86 -15.37
N ARG A 12 5.10 -5.62 -14.40
CA ARG A 12 4.65 -4.27 -14.03
C ARG A 12 5.83 -3.34 -13.68
N GLN A 13 5.71 -2.10 -14.12
CA GLN A 13 6.62 -0.99 -13.83
C GLN A 13 5.91 0.09 -13.00
N GLN A 14 6.68 0.87 -12.23
CA GLN A 14 6.22 2.02 -11.46
C GLN A 14 5.60 3.07 -12.39
N SER A 15 4.71 3.91 -11.85
CA SER A 15 4.09 5.03 -12.59
C SER A 15 3.27 4.63 -13.83
N THR A 16 2.89 3.36 -13.96
CA THR A 16 2.04 2.84 -15.04
C THR A 16 0.54 2.97 -14.77
N TRP A 17 0.13 3.31 -13.54
CA TRP A 17 -1.27 3.43 -13.12
C TRP A 17 -2.10 2.14 -13.27
N THR A 18 -1.43 0.99 -13.32
CA THR A 18 -2.06 -0.34 -13.39
C THR A 18 -2.07 -1.03 -12.03
N THR A 19 -3.01 -1.94 -11.81
CA THR A 19 -2.99 -2.89 -10.69
C THR A 19 -2.24 -4.16 -11.11
N PRO A 20 -1.28 -4.69 -10.32
CA PRO A 20 -0.56 -5.91 -10.67
C PRO A 20 -1.45 -7.16 -10.45
N SER A 21 -1.61 -7.99 -11.48
CA SER A 21 -2.23 -9.32 -11.33
C SER A 21 -1.29 -10.29 -10.63
N GLY A 22 -1.87 -11.25 -9.91
CA GLY A 22 -1.14 -12.27 -9.18
C GLY A 22 -1.75 -12.56 -7.83
N THR A 23 -1.06 -13.41 -7.06
CA THR A 23 -1.45 -13.77 -5.70
C THR A 23 -0.39 -13.28 -4.72
N TYR A 24 -0.77 -12.36 -3.85
CA TYR A 24 0.13 -11.72 -2.89
C TYR A 24 -0.25 -12.05 -1.46
N THR A 25 0.74 -12.18 -0.58
CA THR A 25 0.49 -12.30 0.85
C THR A 25 0.08 -10.95 1.43
N ILE A 26 -0.64 -10.99 2.54
CA ILE A 26 -0.95 -9.83 3.38
C ILE A 26 -0.39 -10.14 4.77
N THR A 27 0.60 -9.37 5.22
CA THR A 27 1.31 -9.61 6.47
C THR A 27 1.17 -8.50 7.49
N GLU A 28 0.71 -7.33 7.06
CA GLU A 28 0.51 -6.16 7.90
C GLU A 28 -0.56 -5.24 7.31
N GLY A 29 -1.08 -4.35 8.15
CA GLY A 29 -1.96 -3.26 7.75
C GLY A 29 -1.57 -1.95 8.42
N PHE A 30 -2.24 -0.89 8.00
CA PHE A 30 -2.08 0.42 8.59
C PHE A 30 -3.33 1.26 8.41
N GLY A 31 -3.44 2.38 9.12
CA GLY A 31 -4.46 3.38 8.84
C GLY A 31 -4.47 4.52 9.85
N VAL A 32 -5.27 5.54 9.58
CA VAL A 32 -5.40 6.72 10.46
C VAL A 32 -6.31 6.48 11.67
N GLU A 33 -7.01 5.34 11.69
CA GLU A 33 -7.81 4.86 12.81
C GLU A 33 -7.46 3.40 13.15
N SER A 34 -7.94 2.91 14.29
CA SER A 34 -7.69 1.53 14.72
C SER A 34 -8.26 0.51 13.73
N GLY A 35 -7.46 -0.49 13.37
CA GLY A 35 -7.84 -1.46 12.36
C GLY A 35 -8.96 -2.40 12.79
N GLY A 36 -9.06 -2.71 14.09
CA GLY A 36 -9.99 -3.75 14.59
C GLY A 36 -9.63 -5.15 14.11
N THR A 37 -8.34 -5.40 13.87
CA THR A 37 -7.77 -6.65 13.35
C THR A 37 -6.77 -7.24 14.35
N SER A 38 -6.52 -8.55 14.27
CA SER A 38 -5.42 -9.20 14.98
C SER A 38 -4.15 -9.33 14.11
N MET A 39 -4.15 -8.78 12.90
CA MET A 39 -2.94 -8.62 12.07
C MET A 39 -2.03 -7.54 12.70
N PRO A 40 -0.69 -7.62 12.55
CA PRO A 40 0.17 -6.47 12.80
C PRO A 40 -0.38 -5.23 12.08
N TYR A 41 -0.62 -4.16 12.85
CA TYR A 41 -1.31 -2.99 12.36
C TYR A 41 -0.71 -1.73 12.95
N HIS A 42 -0.33 -0.79 12.08
CA HIS A 42 0.23 0.51 12.46
C HIS A 42 -0.81 1.62 12.37
N VAL A 43 -0.95 2.42 13.43
CA VAL A 43 -1.78 3.63 13.37
C VAL A 43 -0.90 4.77 12.89
N VAL A 44 -1.20 5.26 11.69
CA VAL A 44 -0.43 6.29 10.98
C VAL A 44 -0.45 7.62 11.73
N THR A 45 0.73 8.23 11.78
CA THR A 45 1.01 9.55 12.35
C THR A 45 1.47 10.51 11.25
N SER A 46 1.81 11.74 11.61
CA SER A 46 2.38 12.74 10.69
C SER A 46 3.78 12.38 10.18
N ASP A 47 4.42 11.39 10.80
CA ASP A 47 5.82 11.09 10.52
C ASP A 47 5.94 9.90 9.56
N ASP A 48 4.81 9.26 9.21
CA ASP A 48 4.79 8.00 8.48
C ASP A 48 4.66 8.19 6.96
N TRP A 49 5.66 7.70 6.25
CA TRP A 49 5.75 7.71 4.80
C TRP A 49 5.82 6.29 4.26
N TRP A 50 5.17 6.04 3.12
CA TRP A 50 5.47 4.87 2.31
C TRP A 50 6.49 5.23 1.26
N VAL A 51 7.68 4.64 1.36
CA VAL A 51 8.82 5.03 0.53
C VAL A 51 8.66 4.48 -0.87
N GLU A 52 8.55 5.37 -1.85
CA GLU A 52 8.46 5.02 -3.28
C GLU A 52 9.68 5.48 -4.08
N ASP A 53 10.66 6.13 -3.43
CA ASP A 53 11.93 6.54 -4.03
C ASP A 53 12.78 5.32 -4.44
N PRO A 54 13.00 5.06 -5.75
CA PRO A 54 13.79 3.92 -6.22
C PRO A 54 15.25 3.94 -5.76
N GLU A 55 15.77 5.09 -5.32
CA GLU A 55 17.14 5.25 -4.82
C GLU A 55 17.28 4.97 -3.32
N SER A 56 16.17 4.88 -2.58
CA SER A 56 16.18 4.68 -1.13
C SER A 56 16.41 3.22 -0.74
N LYS A 57 17.16 2.99 0.35
CA LYS A 57 17.28 1.66 0.95
C LYS A 57 15.97 1.16 1.58
N PHE A 58 15.01 2.06 1.77
CA PHE A 58 13.69 1.78 2.33
C PHE A 58 12.61 1.59 1.25
N TYR A 59 12.99 1.50 -0.04
CA TYR A 59 12.04 1.36 -1.14
C TYR A 59 10.98 0.26 -0.88
N ASN A 60 9.72 0.65 -1.08
CA ASN A 60 8.53 -0.15 -0.85
C ASN A 60 8.36 -0.68 0.59
N SER A 61 8.62 0.20 1.55
CA SER A 61 8.36 -0.02 2.98
C SER A 61 7.88 1.26 3.66
N MET A 62 7.26 1.11 4.83
CA MET A 62 6.91 2.25 5.68
C MET A 62 8.15 2.71 6.46
N HIS A 63 8.39 4.02 6.49
CA HIS A 63 9.49 4.61 7.24
C HIS A 63 9.09 5.96 7.83
N GLY A 64 9.66 6.29 8.99
CA GLY A 64 9.49 7.60 9.63
C GLY A 64 10.31 8.70 8.96
N GLU A 65 10.05 9.97 9.26
CA GLU A 65 10.89 11.08 8.78
C GLU A 65 12.32 11.03 9.33
N ALA A 66 12.46 10.60 10.59
CA ALA A 66 13.74 10.51 11.26
C ALA A 66 14.65 9.47 10.59
N GLY A 67 15.79 9.91 10.05
CA GLY A 67 16.76 9.03 9.38
C GLY A 67 16.36 8.64 7.95
N ALA A 68 15.38 9.32 7.35
CA ALA A 68 15.04 9.17 5.94
C ALA A 68 16.25 9.44 5.03
N ASP A 69 16.47 8.56 4.06
CA ASP A 69 17.42 8.75 2.96
C ASP A 69 16.73 9.12 1.63
N PHE A 70 15.44 9.45 1.71
CA PHE A 70 14.58 9.85 0.61
C PHE A 70 14.04 11.27 0.85
N PRO A 71 13.62 11.98 -0.22
CA PRO A 71 12.96 13.28 -0.09
C PRO A 71 11.60 13.16 0.62
N LEU A 72 11.35 14.01 1.63
CA LEU A 72 10.04 14.16 2.29
C LEU A 72 9.10 15.02 1.42
N THR A 73 8.77 14.52 0.23
CA THR A 73 7.86 15.15 -0.73
C THR A 73 7.08 14.07 -1.46
N GLU A 74 5.83 14.37 -1.79
CA GLU A 74 5.00 13.50 -2.63
C GLU A 74 5.21 13.78 -4.14
N ALA A 75 5.93 14.84 -4.48
CA ALA A 75 6.10 15.29 -5.85
C ALA A 75 7.40 14.81 -6.48
N GLY A 76 7.34 14.52 -7.78
CA GLY A 76 8.50 14.14 -8.60
C GLY A 76 8.76 12.63 -8.62
N GLU A 77 9.77 12.21 -9.38
CA GLU A 77 10.10 10.79 -9.61
C GLU A 77 10.63 10.08 -8.37
N ARG A 78 11.13 10.85 -7.40
CA ARG A 78 11.63 10.38 -6.10
C ARG A 78 10.66 10.66 -4.96
N GLY A 79 9.44 11.09 -5.29
CA GLY A 79 8.40 11.34 -4.31
C GLY A 79 8.03 10.04 -3.59
N SER A 80 7.64 10.17 -2.33
CA SER A 80 7.13 9.07 -1.50
C SER A 80 5.75 9.46 -0.96
N GLU A 81 4.94 8.48 -0.58
CA GLU A 81 3.56 8.75 -0.19
C GLU A 81 3.47 9.13 1.29
N HIS A 82 3.02 10.34 1.59
CA HIS A 82 2.77 10.75 2.97
C HIS A 82 1.40 10.23 3.43
N LEU A 83 1.41 9.17 4.24
CA LEU A 83 0.20 8.36 4.48
C LEU A 83 -0.93 9.17 5.13
N LEU A 84 -0.61 10.16 5.97
CA LEU A 84 -1.61 10.99 6.62
C LEU A 84 -2.36 11.92 5.65
N ASN A 85 -1.85 12.16 4.45
CA ASN A 85 -2.53 13.00 3.45
C ASN A 85 -3.74 12.30 2.81
N TYR A 86 -3.85 10.97 2.94
CA TYR A 86 -4.92 10.15 2.35
C TYR A 86 -5.88 9.59 3.41
N ARG A 87 -6.29 10.43 4.38
CA ARG A 87 -7.08 10.02 5.56
C ARG A 87 -8.34 9.22 5.24
N THR A 88 -9.01 9.51 4.12
CA THR A 88 -10.21 8.78 3.70
C THR A 88 -9.88 7.39 3.19
N GLN A 89 -8.93 7.32 2.25
CA GLN A 89 -8.48 6.08 1.62
C GLN A 89 -7.86 5.15 2.67
N TYR A 90 -6.99 5.71 3.52
CA TYR A 90 -6.26 5.03 4.58
C TYR A 90 -6.91 5.16 5.94
N ALA A 91 -8.25 5.29 5.97
CA ALA A 91 -8.99 5.01 7.18
C ALA A 91 -8.58 3.63 7.72
N LYS A 92 -8.60 2.61 6.84
CA LYS A 92 -8.02 1.29 7.09
C LYS A 92 -7.43 0.76 5.80
N ALA A 93 -6.23 0.20 5.88
CA ALA A 93 -5.52 -0.39 4.76
C ALA A 93 -4.82 -1.69 5.16
N LEU A 94 -4.66 -2.59 4.19
CA LEU A 94 -3.86 -3.80 4.27
C LEU A 94 -2.79 -3.75 3.19
N VAL A 95 -1.57 -4.12 3.56
CA VAL A 95 -0.45 -4.12 2.62
C VAL A 95 -0.53 -5.35 1.74
N ILE A 96 -0.59 -5.12 0.42
CA ILE A 96 -0.46 -6.17 -0.58
C ILE A 96 1.03 -6.31 -0.85
N ASN A 97 1.61 -7.48 -0.56
CA ASN A 97 3.05 -7.71 -0.70
C ASN A 97 3.50 -7.90 -2.17
N PHE A 98 3.07 -7.00 -3.03
CA PHE A 98 3.59 -6.83 -4.37
C PHE A 98 4.97 -6.15 -4.29
N ASN A 99 5.96 -6.74 -4.93
CA ASN A 99 7.33 -6.20 -5.02
C ASN A 99 7.98 -5.94 -3.65
N ARG A 100 7.80 -6.86 -2.69
CA ARG A 100 8.41 -6.79 -1.35
C ARG A 100 9.25 -8.03 -1.05
N TRP A 101 10.41 -7.80 -0.42
CA TRP A 101 11.38 -8.81 0.07
C TRP A 101 11.91 -9.82 -0.98
N PRO A 102 12.93 -9.43 -1.77
CA PRO A 102 13.48 -8.08 -1.89
C PRO A 102 12.56 -7.20 -2.76
N ALA A 103 12.49 -5.92 -2.43
CA ALA A 103 11.88 -4.95 -3.33
C ALA A 103 12.84 -4.67 -4.49
N VAL A 104 12.33 -4.67 -5.72
CA VAL A 104 13.11 -4.30 -6.91
C VAL A 104 12.70 -2.89 -7.31
N PRO A 105 13.62 -1.91 -7.23
CA PRO A 105 13.36 -0.52 -7.63
C PRO A 105 12.75 -0.42 -9.03
N GLY A 106 11.78 0.49 -9.19
CA GLY A 106 11.11 0.76 -10.47
C GLY A 106 10.02 -0.24 -10.88
N ARG A 107 9.77 -1.32 -10.12
CA ARG A 107 8.62 -2.22 -10.36
C ARG A 107 7.30 -1.71 -9.75
N GLY A 108 7.38 -0.65 -8.96
CA GLY A 108 6.27 -0.03 -8.26
C GLY A 108 6.28 -0.35 -6.77
N ALA A 109 5.74 0.57 -6.00
CA ALA A 109 5.56 0.48 -4.56
C ALA A 109 4.09 0.74 -4.20
N GLY A 110 3.77 0.74 -2.91
CA GLY A 110 2.54 1.35 -2.40
C GLY A 110 1.25 0.67 -2.84
N ILE A 111 1.25 -0.67 -2.98
CA ILE A 111 0.04 -1.40 -3.37
C ILE A 111 -0.70 -1.88 -2.13
N PHE A 112 -1.89 -1.32 -1.93
CA PHE A 112 -2.71 -1.56 -0.76
C PHE A 112 -4.12 -2.01 -1.14
N LEU A 113 -4.74 -2.74 -0.22
CA LEU A 113 -6.19 -2.88 -0.16
C LEU A 113 -6.71 -1.83 0.82
N HIS A 114 -7.51 -0.86 0.37
CA HIS A 114 -7.93 0.25 1.20
C HIS A 114 -9.38 0.70 0.93
N VAL A 115 -9.89 1.63 1.75
CA VAL A 115 -11.24 2.18 1.62
C VAL A 115 -11.34 3.06 0.37
N ASN A 116 -12.48 3.04 -0.32
CA ASN A 116 -12.72 3.92 -1.47
C ASN A 116 -12.40 5.40 -1.15
N GLY A 117 -11.62 6.02 -2.03
CA GLY A 117 -11.50 7.48 -2.13
C GLY A 117 -12.34 8.03 -3.29
N SER A 118 -12.07 9.27 -3.69
CA SER A 118 -12.63 9.84 -4.92
C SER A 118 -11.82 9.38 -6.14
N GLY A 119 -12.43 8.60 -7.03
CA GLY A 119 -11.87 8.23 -8.34
C GLY A 119 -11.09 6.91 -8.37
N ALA A 120 -10.44 6.66 -9.51
CA ALA A 120 -9.60 5.47 -9.71
C ALA A 120 -8.26 5.61 -8.95
N THR A 121 -7.66 4.47 -8.58
CA THR A 121 -6.38 4.46 -7.83
C THR A 121 -5.19 4.53 -8.78
N ALA A 122 -3.98 4.70 -8.24
CA ALA A 122 -2.71 4.55 -9.00
C ALA A 122 -2.27 3.10 -9.20
N GLY A 123 -3.01 2.14 -8.63
CA GLY A 123 -2.68 0.71 -8.68
C GLY A 123 -3.26 -0.09 -7.52
N CYS A 124 -3.64 0.57 -6.41
CA CYS A 124 -4.28 -0.04 -5.26
C CYS A 124 -5.63 -0.69 -5.59
N VAL A 125 -6.05 -1.61 -4.72
CA VAL A 125 -7.38 -2.20 -4.73
C VAL A 125 -8.23 -1.42 -3.72
N SER A 126 -9.32 -0.81 -4.18
CA SER A 126 -10.21 -0.04 -3.32
C SER A 126 -11.54 -0.77 -3.14
N VAL A 127 -12.05 -0.80 -1.91
CA VAL A 127 -13.34 -1.42 -1.56
C VAL A 127 -14.22 -0.45 -0.76
N PRO A 128 -15.55 -0.63 -0.76
CA PRO A 128 -16.42 0.15 0.11
C PRO A 128 -16.02 0.01 1.58
N ARG A 129 -16.14 1.08 2.37
CA ARG A 129 -15.81 1.09 3.80
C ARG A 129 -16.44 -0.08 4.57
N ALA A 130 -17.73 -0.33 4.33
CA ALA A 130 -18.45 -1.45 4.96
C ALA A 130 -17.87 -2.83 4.62
N THR A 131 -17.24 -2.98 3.46
CA THR A 131 -16.51 -4.22 3.09
C THR A 131 -15.21 -4.30 3.87
N MET A 132 -14.46 -3.19 3.94
CA MET A 132 -13.22 -3.14 4.71
C MET A 132 -13.47 -3.46 6.20
N ASP A 133 -14.51 -2.90 6.80
CA ASP A 133 -14.89 -3.18 8.19
C ASP A 133 -15.26 -4.65 8.45
N ARG A 134 -15.65 -5.43 7.43
CA ARG A 134 -15.85 -6.88 7.54
C ARG A 134 -14.56 -7.66 7.37
N ILE A 135 -13.66 -7.20 6.50
CA ILE A 135 -12.36 -7.84 6.24
C ILE A 135 -11.45 -7.77 7.46
N MET A 136 -11.37 -6.60 8.09
CA MET A 136 -10.41 -6.33 9.17
C MET A 136 -10.51 -7.29 10.38
N PRO A 137 -11.67 -7.56 10.97
CA PRO A 137 -11.77 -8.53 12.07
C PRO A 137 -11.60 -9.99 11.61
N TRP A 138 -11.82 -10.27 10.32
CA TRP A 138 -11.71 -11.61 9.75
C TRP A 138 -10.26 -11.99 9.44
N ILE A 139 -9.45 -11.03 9.00
CA ILE A 139 -8.06 -11.28 8.59
C ILE A 139 -7.15 -11.48 9.82
N LYS A 140 -6.37 -12.57 9.82
CA LYS A 140 -5.50 -12.96 10.94
C LYS A 140 -4.13 -13.40 10.42
N ALA A 141 -3.06 -12.98 11.07
CA ALA A 141 -1.69 -13.32 10.66
C ALA A 141 -1.46 -14.85 10.55
N GLY A 142 -1.94 -15.61 11.54
CA GLY A 142 -1.80 -17.08 11.57
C GLY A 142 -2.61 -17.84 10.51
N ALA A 143 -3.51 -17.18 9.78
CA ALA A 143 -4.24 -17.78 8.67
C ALA A 143 -3.52 -17.61 7.32
N HIS A 144 -2.35 -16.95 7.30
CA HIS A 144 -1.54 -16.69 6.10
C HIS A 144 -2.37 -16.11 4.93
N PRO A 145 -3.08 -14.98 5.14
CA PRO A 145 -4.02 -14.46 4.17
C PRO A 145 -3.31 -14.02 2.88
N ARG A 146 -4.03 -14.19 1.78
CA ARG A 146 -3.59 -13.83 0.44
C ARG A 146 -4.70 -13.12 -0.32
N ILE A 147 -4.32 -12.25 -1.23
CA ILE A 147 -5.22 -11.63 -2.19
C ILE A 147 -4.84 -12.09 -3.60
N ALA A 148 -5.83 -12.51 -4.37
CA ALA A 148 -5.69 -12.82 -5.79
C ALA A 148 -6.28 -11.66 -6.61
N ILE A 149 -5.52 -11.19 -7.58
CA ILE A 149 -5.89 -10.10 -8.49
C ILE A 149 -5.79 -10.65 -9.91
N GLY A 150 -6.86 -10.50 -10.70
CA GLY A 150 -6.96 -10.97 -12.09
C GLY A 150 -8.00 -10.19 -12.86
#